data_AF-U3TYD5-F1
#
_entry.id   AF-U3TYD5-F1
#
_cell.length_a   1.000
_cell.length_b   1.000
_cell.length_c   1.000
_cell.angle_alpha   90.00
_cell.angle_beta   90.00
_cell.angle_gamma   90.00
#
_symmetry.space_group_name_H-M   'P 1'
#
loop_
_entity.id
_entity.type
_entity.pdbx_description
1 polymer ?
#
loop_
_entity_poly.entity_id
_entity_poly.type
_entity_poly.pdbx_seq_one_letter_code
_entity_poly.pdbx_strand_id
1 'polypeptide(L)'
;MFNEEMNEFVDLLPAQQRASTEHWYRGTADAVTQNLDIIRRYNAQYIVILAGDHIYKMDYSRMLLDHADRGAKCTIACLPVPLHEATAFGVMAVDADNNVIDFVEKPAQPPSMPGDDSKALASKDIYVFNADYLYELLEEDLQIADSSNDFGKDLLPKIVASGEAYAHSFTLSCVQNDENAEPYWRDVGTLEAYWRANLDLASVTPELDMYDHEWPIRTHMEPLPPAKFVQDRSGSHGMTMNSLVSGGCIISGTVVVNSVLFPRVRVNSFCNIDSAVLLPDVVIGRSCRLRRCVIDRACVIPEGMVIGENLDEDSRRFYRSEEGIVLVTRAMLAKLAAAGQ
;
A
#
# COMPACT_ATOMS: atom_id res chain seq x y z
N MET A 1 -5.17 22.07 -4.56
CA MET A 1 -5.70 23.30 -3.95
C MET A 1 -5.68 23.00 -2.47
N PHE A 2 -4.56 23.34 -1.84
CA PHE A 2 -4.43 23.41 -0.40
C PHE A 2 -4.62 24.89 -0.08
N ASN A 3 -5.46 25.22 0.88
CA ASN A 3 -5.63 26.60 1.30
C ASN A 3 -4.72 26.91 2.48
N GLU A 4 -3.59 27.59 2.21
CA GLU A 4 -2.66 28.03 3.25
C GLU A 4 -3.33 28.93 4.30
N GLU A 5 -4.36 29.72 3.92
CA GLU A 5 -5.12 30.55 4.87
C GLU A 5 -5.97 29.71 5.84
N MET A 6 -6.29 28.46 5.48
CA MET A 6 -6.97 27.47 6.32
C MET A 6 -5.99 26.50 6.99
N ASN A 7 -4.67 26.78 6.93
CA ASN A 7 -3.60 25.87 7.37
C ASN A 7 -3.65 24.48 6.70
N GLU A 8 -4.13 24.42 5.46
CA GLU A 8 -4.02 23.22 4.64
C GLU A 8 -2.72 23.32 3.83
N PHE A 9 -1.83 22.34 3.98
CA PHE A 9 -0.56 22.27 3.24
C PHE A 9 -0.06 20.82 3.20
N VAL A 10 0.94 20.58 2.34
CA VAL A 10 1.72 19.33 2.31
C VAL A 10 3.18 19.71 2.39
N ASP A 11 3.74 19.56 3.59
CA ASP A 11 5.14 19.87 3.86
C ASP A 11 6.00 18.60 3.74
N LEU A 12 7.10 18.75 3.00
CA LEU A 12 8.09 17.68 2.84
C LEU A 12 9.13 17.82 3.95
N LEU A 13 9.19 16.84 4.85
CA LEU A 13 10.08 16.81 6.01
C LEU A 13 11.18 15.75 5.82
N PRO A 14 12.24 16.04 5.02
CA PRO A 14 13.33 15.10 4.80
C PRO A 14 14.23 14.98 6.02
N ALA A 15 14.90 13.82 6.16
CA ALA A 15 15.90 13.61 7.20
C ALA A 15 16.99 14.69 7.12
N GLN A 16 17.29 15.31 8.26
CA GLN A 16 18.40 16.25 8.35
C GLN A 16 19.62 15.53 8.90
N GLN A 17 20.68 15.45 8.10
CA GLN A 17 21.95 14.88 8.55
C GLN A 17 22.58 15.81 9.60
N ARG A 18 22.34 15.54 10.88
CA ARG A 18 23.03 16.24 11.99
C ARG A 18 24.44 15.67 12.13
N ALA A 19 25.42 16.55 12.40
CA ALA A 19 26.85 16.25 12.38
C ALA A 19 27.33 15.14 13.36
N SER A 20 26.44 14.57 14.16
CA SER A 20 26.73 13.56 15.19
C SER A 20 26.10 12.19 14.94
N THR A 21 25.40 11.95 13.82
CA THR A 21 24.77 10.64 13.54
C THR A 21 25.02 10.18 12.09
N GLU A 22 25.52 8.95 11.93
CA GLU A 22 25.69 8.27 10.63
C GLU A 22 24.37 7.76 10.02
N HIS A 23 23.25 7.87 10.75
CA HIS A 23 21.94 7.35 10.36
C HIS A 23 20.98 8.47 9.91
N TRP A 24 20.17 8.20 8.88
CA TRP A 24 19.13 9.13 8.37
C TRP A 24 17.94 9.22 9.34
N TYR A 25 17.33 8.09 9.71
CA TYR A 25 16.36 7.96 10.81
C TYR A 25 16.63 6.64 11.55
N ARG A 26 16.57 6.62 12.89
CA ARG A 26 16.78 5.40 13.70
C ARG A 26 15.57 4.45 13.67
N GLY A 27 14.37 5.03 13.64
CA GLY A 27 13.09 4.33 13.65
C GLY A 27 11.95 5.26 13.23
N THR A 28 10.72 4.75 13.22
CA THR A 28 9.53 5.51 12.79
C THR A 28 9.22 6.70 13.70
N ALA A 29 9.44 6.56 15.02
CA ALA A 29 9.25 7.65 15.97
C ALA A 29 10.37 8.70 15.86
N ASP A 30 11.62 8.27 15.64
CA ASP A 30 12.75 9.18 15.43
C ASP A 30 12.52 10.14 14.25
N ALA A 31 11.84 9.67 13.18
CA ALA A 31 11.49 10.53 12.05
C ALA A 31 10.57 11.70 12.44
N VAL A 32 9.64 11.48 13.36
CA VAL A 32 8.77 12.55 13.90
C VAL A 32 9.58 13.44 14.84
N THR A 33 10.38 12.84 15.72
CA THR A 33 11.21 13.53 16.70
C THR A 33 12.21 14.51 16.07
N GLN A 34 12.90 14.11 15.01
CA GLN A 34 13.86 14.99 14.32
C GLN A 34 13.19 16.25 13.74
N ASN A 35 11.89 16.18 13.46
CA ASN A 35 11.08 17.26 12.86
C ASN A 35 10.17 17.96 13.87
N LEU A 36 10.31 17.67 15.17
CA LEU A 36 9.42 18.17 16.22
C LEU A 36 9.38 19.70 16.30
N ASP A 37 10.51 20.38 16.06
CA ASP A 37 10.59 21.86 16.04
C ASP A 37 9.70 22.49 14.96
N ILE A 38 9.49 21.79 13.85
CA ILE A 38 8.62 22.23 12.76
C ILE A 38 7.17 21.91 13.14
N ILE A 39 6.91 20.67 13.56
CA ILE A 39 5.57 20.18 13.91
C ILE A 39 4.94 21.01 15.03
N ARG A 40 5.70 21.38 16.07
CA ARG A 40 5.23 22.23 17.18
C ARG A 40 4.74 23.60 16.71
N ARG A 41 5.28 24.14 15.61
CA ARG A 41 4.88 25.46 15.07
C ARG A 41 3.50 25.42 14.42
N TYR A 42 3.02 24.25 14.01
CA TYR A 42 1.66 24.09 13.49
C TYR A 42 0.60 24.24 14.59
N ASN A 43 0.98 24.15 15.87
CA ASN A 43 0.09 24.35 17.02
C ASN A 43 -1.19 23.50 16.94
N ALA A 44 -1.04 22.24 16.53
CA ALA A 44 -2.11 21.28 16.44
C ALA A 44 -2.49 20.75 17.84
N GLN A 45 -3.78 20.48 18.06
CA GLN A 45 -4.26 19.84 19.29
C GLN A 45 -4.17 18.31 19.22
N TYR A 46 -4.45 17.77 18.04
CA TYR A 46 -4.38 16.35 17.75
C TYR A 46 -3.41 16.09 16.60
N ILE A 47 -2.66 15.01 16.69
CA ILE A 47 -1.74 14.56 15.63
C ILE A 47 -2.21 13.18 15.16
N VAL A 48 -2.45 13.07 13.86
CA VAL A 48 -2.75 11.79 13.21
C VAL A 48 -1.47 11.28 12.54
N ILE A 49 -0.97 10.15 13.01
CA ILE A 49 0.17 9.45 12.44
C ILE A 49 -0.38 8.38 11.49
N LEU A 50 0.11 8.38 10.25
CA LEU A 50 -0.37 7.49 9.18
C LEU A 50 0.80 6.78 8.53
N ALA A 51 0.70 5.45 8.39
CA ALA A 51 1.50 4.69 7.44
C ALA A 51 1.06 5.00 5.99
N GLY A 52 1.99 5.49 5.18
CA GLY A 52 1.73 5.98 3.81
C GLY A 52 1.84 4.93 2.71
N ASP A 53 2.06 3.67 3.07
CA ASP A 53 2.29 2.52 2.19
C ASP A 53 1.12 1.54 2.11
N HIS A 54 -0.01 1.84 2.76
CA HIS A 54 -1.22 1.04 2.73
C HIS A 54 -2.27 1.59 1.74
N ILE A 55 -3.17 0.72 1.26
CA ILE A 55 -4.32 1.08 0.41
C ILE A 55 -5.62 0.86 1.18
N TYR A 56 -6.34 1.95 1.45
CA TYR A 56 -7.65 1.95 2.12
C TYR A 56 -8.39 3.27 1.89
N LYS A 57 -9.67 3.32 2.28
CA LYS A 57 -10.44 4.56 2.42
C LYS A 57 -10.98 4.67 3.85
N MET A 58 -10.69 5.77 4.52
CA MET A 58 -11.07 6.02 5.91
C MET A 58 -11.34 7.50 6.14
N ASP A 59 -12.39 7.79 6.89
CA ASP A 59 -12.73 9.11 7.38
C ASP A 59 -12.12 9.32 8.78
N TYR A 60 -10.96 9.98 8.82
CA TYR A 60 -10.24 10.24 10.08
C TYR A 60 -11.01 11.16 11.03
N SER A 61 -12.00 11.93 10.57
CA SER A 61 -12.79 12.79 11.44
C SER A 61 -13.60 11.96 12.46
N ARG A 62 -14.05 10.77 12.06
CA ARG A 62 -14.76 9.83 12.94
C ARG A 62 -13.84 9.24 14.02
N MET A 63 -12.61 8.92 13.65
CA MET A 63 -11.61 8.45 14.61
C MET A 63 -11.18 9.56 15.58
N LEU A 64 -11.04 10.80 15.11
CA LEU A 64 -10.76 11.98 15.94
C LEU A 64 -11.89 12.26 16.92
N LEU A 65 -13.15 12.16 16.49
CA LEU A 65 -14.32 12.29 17.37
C LEU A 65 -14.33 11.22 18.45
N ASP A 66 -14.13 9.95 18.08
CA ASP A 66 -14.07 8.84 19.04
C ASP A 66 -12.92 9.01 20.05
N HIS A 67 -11.75 9.45 19.59
CA HIS A 67 -10.61 9.78 20.45
C HIS A 67 -10.96 10.88 21.46
N ALA A 68 -11.57 11.98 21.01
CA ALA A 68 -11.92 13.12 21.83
C ALA A 68 -13.05 12.80 22.84
N ASP A 69 -14.11 12.12 22.41
CA ASP A 69 -15.25 11.74 23.24
C ASP A 69 -14.85 10.78 24.37
N ARG A 70 -13.86 9.92 24.12
CA ARG A 70 -13.29 9.00 25.11
C ARG A 70 -12.25 9.66 26.03
N GLY A 71 -11.76 10.84 25.70
CA GLY A 71 -10.66 11.49 26.42
C GLY A 71 -9.37 10.65 26.39
N ALA A 72 -9.16 9.85 25.34
CA ALA A 72 -7.98 9.02 25.19
C ALA A 72 -6.73 9.88 24.96
N LYS A 73 -5.54 9.38 25.31
CA LYS A 73 -4.27 10.04 24.98
C LYS A 73 -3.67 9.54 23.68
N CYS A 74 -3.87 8.26 23.41
CA CYS A 74 -3.54 7.59 22.16
C CYS A 74 -4.71 6.71 21.73
N THR A 75 -5.11 6.81 20.46
CA THR A 75 -6.09 5.90 19.84
C THR A 75 -5.46 5.21 18.65
N ILE A 76 -5.58 3.88 18.60
CA ILE A 76 -4.99 3.03 17.57
C ILE A 76 -6.11 2.46 16.72
N ALA A 77 -6.06 2.64 15.40
CA ALA A 77 -7.01 1.99 14.51
C ALA A 77 -6.68 0.50 14.38
N CYS A 78 -7.69 -0.34 14.55
CA CYS A 78 -7.54 -1.79 14.51
C CYS A 78 -8.60 -2.47 13.63
N LEU A 79 -8.26 -3.63 13.07
CA LEU A 79 -9.17 -4.48 12.30
C LEU A 79 -8.84 -5.95 12.56
N PRO A 80 -9.86 -6.81 12.76
CA PRO A 80 -9.66 -8.25 12.80
C PRO A 80 -9.09 -8.78 11.47
N VAL A 81 -8.03 -9.58 11.54
CA VAL A 81 -7.42 -10.25 10.38
C VAL A 81 -7.29 -11.75 10.63
N PRO A 82 -7.23 -12.60 9.58
CA PRO A 82 -6.94 -14.02 9.76
C PRO A 82 -5.65 -14.25 10.56
N LEU A 83 -5.67 -15.19 11.50
CA LEU A 83 -4.56 -15.40 12.45
C LEU A 83 -3.20 -15.66 11.77
N HIS A 84 -3.19 -16.32 10.62
CA HIS A 84 -1.97 -16.62 9.87
C HIS A 84 -1.34 -15.38 9.20
N GLU A 85 -2.14 -14.35 8.89
CA GLU A 85 -1.67 -13.07 8.35
C GLU A 85 -1.21 -12.12 9.47
N ALA A 86 -1.69 -12.34 10.71
CA ALA A 86 -1.44 -11.47 11.85
C ALA A 86 0.05 -11.33 12.25
N THR A 87 0.91 -12.24 11.81
CA THR A 87 2.37 -12.20 12.07
C THR A 87 3.06 -10.96 11.48
N ALA A 88 2.45 -10.33 10.47
CA ALA A 88 2.97 -9.13 9.82
C ALA A 88 2.56 -7.81 10.50
N PHE A 89 1.68 -7.86 11.51
CA PHE A 89 1.10 -6.68 12.14
C PHE A 89 1.43 -6.58 13.64
N GLY A 90 1.27 -5.39 14.22
CA GLY A 90 1.11 -5.25 15.67
C GLY A 90 -0.22 -5.84 16.09
N VAL A 91 -0.23 -6.79 17.03
CA VAL A 91 -1.44 -7.47 17.51
C VAL A 91 -1.76 -6.97 18.90
N MET A 92 -3.03 -6.65 19.13
CA MET A 92 -3.48 -6.08 20.39
C MET A 92 -4.63 -6.89 21.01
N ALA A 93 -4.74 -6.82 22.34
CA ALA A 93 -5.89 -7.28 23.08
C ALA A 93 -6.60 -6.07 23.70
N VAL A 94 -7.93 -6.12 23.76
CA VAL A 94 -8.78 -5.04 24.27
C VAL A 94 -9.74 -5.55 25.33
N ASP A 95 -10.13 -4.68 26.25
CA ASP A 95 -11.20 -4.94 27.22
C ASP A 95 -12.60 -4.64 26.65
N ALA A 96 -13.63 -4.74 27.50
CA ALA A 96 -15.02 -4.51 27.11
C ALA A 96 -15.33 -3.05 26.73
N ASP A 97 -14.50 -2.10 27.14
CA ASP A 97 -14.62 -0.68 26.82
C ASP A 97 -13.74 -0.26 25.64
N ASN A 98 -13.03 -1.21 25.01
CA ASN A 98 -12.02 -1.03 23.97
C ASN A 98 -10.71 -0.38 24.43
N ASN A 99 -10.40 -0.40 25.74
CA ASN A 99 -9.05 -0.03 26.17
C ASN A 99 -8.08 -1.14 25.77
N VAL A 100 -6.91 -0.75 25.27
CA VAL A 100 -5.88 -1.71 24.88
C VAL A 100 -5.18 -2.20 26.14
N ILE A 101 -5.25 -3.51 26.39
CA ILE A 101 -4.69 -4.15 27.59
C ILE A 101 -3.35 -4.84 27.33
N ASP A 102 -3.09 -5.20 26.07
CA ASP A 102 -1.84 -5.83 25.65
C ASP A 102 -1.56 -5.48 24.19
N PHE A 103 -0.28 -5.38 23.84
CA PHE A 103 0.18 -5.08 22.49
C PHE A 103 1.52 -5.74 22.23
N VAL A 104 1.60 -6.49 21.12
CA VAL A 104 2.82 -7.16 20.69
C VAL A 104 3.07 -6.87 19.21
N GLU A 105 4.22 -6.26 18.92
CA GLU A 105 4.63 -5.94 17.55
C GLU A 105 5.12 -7.19 16.81
N LYS A 106 4.47 -7.52 15.68
CA LYS A 106 4.85 -8.59 14.73
C LYS A 106 5.19 -9.93 15.44
N PRO A 107 4.25 -10.49 16.22
CA PRO A 107 4.48 -11.72 16.96
C PRO A 107 4.64 -12.91 16.01
N ALA A 108 5.64 -13.76 16.26
CA ALA A 108 5.77 -15.03 15.54
C ALA A 108 4.60 -15.99 15.81
N GLN A 109 3.94 -15.85 16.96
CA GLN A 109 2.71 -16.55 17.34
C GLN A 109 1.68 -15.52 17.78
N PRO A 110 0.85 -15.02 16.86
CA PRO A 110 -0.15 -14.01 17.15
C PRO A 110 -1.18 -14.52 18.18
N PRO A 111 -1.52 -13.73 19.21
CA PRO A 111 -2.63 -14.07 20.08
C PRO A 111 -3.96 -13.95 19.32
N SER A 112 -4.88 -14.89 19.55
CA SER A 112 -6.22 -14.85 18.96
C SER A 112 -7.13 -13.85 19.69
N MET A 113 -8.17 -13.42 19.00
CA MET A 113 -9.22 -12.60 19.61
C MET A 113 -10.04 -13.43 20.61
N PRO A 114 -10.48 -12.85 21.73
CA PRO A 114 -11.43 -13.51 22.62
C PRO A 114 -12.73 -13.86 21.87
N GLY A 115 -13.06 -15.15 21.82
CA GLY A 115 -14.29 -15.65 21.18
C GLY A 115 -14.17 -15.97 19.68
N ASP A 116 -13.03 -15.69 19.04
CA ASP A 116 -12.74 -16.10 17.67
C ASP A 116 -11.25 -16.49 17.50
N ASP A 117 -10.97 -17.79 17.65
CA ASP A 117 -9.62 -18.35 17.52
C ASP A 117 -9.07 -18.31 16.07
N SER A 118 -9.88 -17.93 15.10
CA SER A 118 -9.45 -17.83 13.69
C SER A 118 -8.88 -16.46 13.33
N LYS A 119 -9.04 -15.46 14.21
CA LYS A 119 -8.65 -14.06 13.96
C LYS A 119 -7.80 -13.48 15.07
N ALA A 120 -7.02 -12.46 14.72
CA ALA A 120 -6.32 -11.59 15.65
C ALA A 120 -6.70 -10.12 15.39
N LEU A 121 -6.71 -9.30 16.43
CA LEU A 121 -6.98 -7.87 16.31
C LEU A 121 -5.68 -7.14 15.96
N ALA A 122 -5.54 -6.71 14.71
CA ALA A 122 -4.32 -6.11 14.20
C ALA A 122 -4.41 -4.57 14.17
N SER A 123 -3.33 -3.91 14.59
CA SER A 123 -3.04 -2.50 14.33
C SER A 123 -2.97 -2.25 12.84
N LYS A 124 -3.52 -1.11 12.39
CA LYS A 124 -3.42 -0.61 11.02
C LYS A 124 -2.42 0.52 10.83
N ASP A 125 -1.57 0.73 11.84
CA ASP A 125 -0.53 1.76 11.90
C ASP A 125 -1.07 3.17 11.61
N ILE A 126 -2.26 3.42 12.15
CA ILE A 126 -2.97 4.69 12.14
C ILE A 126 -3.21 5.03 13.60
N TYR A 127 -2.62 6.15 14.04
CA TYR A 127 -2.65 6.56 15.44
C TYR A 127 -3.15 7.99 15.55
N VAL A 128 -4.01 8.26 16.53
CA VAL A 128 -4.38 9.62 16.93
C VAL A 128 -3.81 9.88 18.31
N PHE A 129 -3.10 11.00 18.45
CA PHE A 129 -2.53 11.45 19.71
C PHE A 129 -3.02 12.84 20.09
N ASN A 130 -3.17 13.08 21.39
CA ASN A 130 -3.06 14.44 21.91
C ASN A 130 -1.65 14.96 21.64
N ALA A 131 -1.53 16.13 21.02
CA ALA A 131 -0.24 16.64 20.53
C ALA A 131 0.79 16.79 21.65
N ASP A 132 0.42 17.43 22.77
CA ASP A 132 1.31 17.62 23.92
C ASP A 132 1.82 16.30 24.49
N TYR A 133 0.94 15.29 24.57
CA TYR A 133 1.30 13.96 25.04
C TYR A 133 2.29 13.26 24.11
N LEU A 134 2.07 13.34 22.79
CA LEU A 134 3.02 12.79 21.82
C LEU A 134 4.39 13.46 21.94
N TYR A 135 4.43 14.77 22.16
CA TYR A 135 5.68 15.51 22.30
C TYR A 135 6.48 15.06 23.52
N GLU A 136 5.82 14.96 24.68
CA GLU A 136 6.42 14.45 25.91
C GLU A 136 6.95 13.02 25.70
N LEU A 137 6.15 12.15 25.07
CA LEU A 137 6.51 10.77 24.84
C LEU A 137 7.75 10.60 23.95
N LEU A 138 7.86 11.39 22.88
CA LEU A 138 9.01 11.38 21.97
C LEU A 138 10.28 11.93 22.64
N GLU A 139 10.16 12.99 23.45
CA GLU A 139 11.29 13.57 24.17
C GLU A 139 11.82 12.62 25.26
N GLU A 140 10.92 11.90 25.94
CA GLU A 140 11.30 10.86 26.89
C GLU A 140 12.00 9.69 26.20
N ASP A 141 11.47 9.20 25.07
CA ASP A 141 12.03 8.06 24.34
C ASP A 141 13.44 8.33 23.81
N LEU A 142 13.75 9.57 23.42
CA LEU A 142 15.10 9.99 23.04
C LEU A 142 16.16 9.79 24.13
N GLN A 143 15.77 9.85 25.41
CA GLN A 143 16.69 9.70 26.52
C GLN A 143 16.98 8.23 26.85
N ILE A 144 16.25 7.29 26.24
CA ILE A 144 16.39 5.85 26.48
C ILE A 144 17.47 5.31 25.53
N ALA A 145 18.63 4.94 26.08
CA ALA A 145 19.77 4.49 25.28
C ALA A 145 19.47 3.26 24.41
N ASP A 146 18.67 2.33 24.92
CA ASP A 146 18.36 1.05 24.28
C ASP A 146 17.06 1.06 23.45
N SER A 147 16.39 2.21 23.32
CA SER A 147 15.19 2.33 22.48
C SER A 147 15.52 2.19 20.99
N SER A 148 14.65 1.50 20.25
CA SER A 148 14.74 1.47 18.78
C SER A 148 14.09 2.70 18.12
N ASN A 149 13.50 3.59 18.92
CA ASN A 149 12.79 4.79 18.51
C ASN A 149 11.71 4.50 17.45
N ASP A 150 10.92 3.46 17.69
CA ASP A 150 9.84 2.99 16.82
C ASP A 150 8.48 3.04 17.53
N PHE A 151 7.43 3.43 16.81
CA PHE A 151 6.07 3.49 17.38
C PHE A 151 5.61 2.12 17.88
N GLY A 152 5.71 1.08 17.06
CA GLY A 152 5.20 -0.25 17.40
C GLY A 152 6.04 -0.95 18.46
N LYS A 153 7.37 -0.82 18.38
CA LYS A 153 8.27 -1.56 19.30
C LYS A 153 8.50 -0.88 20.64
N ASP A 154 8.50 0.44 20.70
CA ASP A 154 8.89 1.18 21.90
C ASP A 154 7.71 1.98 22.48
N LEU A 155 7.06 2.82 21.67
CA LEU A 155 6.07 3.78 22.19
C LEU A 155 4.73 3.13 22.55
N LEU A 156 4.12 2.37 21.64
CA LEU A 156 2.82 1.74 21.88
C LEU A 156 2.83 0.79 23.08
N PRO A 157 3.82 -0.11 23.26
CA PRO A 157 3.89 -0.94 24.46
C PRO A 157 3.94 -0.12 25.76
N LYS A 158 4.65 1.01 25.76
CA LYS A 158 4.72 1.92 26.92
C LYS A 158 3.36 2.56 27.23
N ILE A 159 2.66 3.06 26.22
CA ILE A 159 1.33 3.70 26.37
C ILE A 159 0.29 2.67 26.86
N VAL A 160 0.34 1.45 26.30
CA VAL A 160 -0.55 0.33 26.69
C VAL A 160 -0.28 -0.06 28.14
N ALA A 161 0.98 -0.18 28.56
CA ALA A 161 1.33 -0.48 29.94
C ALA A 161 0.86 0.59 30.95
N SER A 162 0.74 1.86 30.53
CA SER A 162 0.15 2.93 31.35
C SER A 162 -1.39 2.98 31.34
N GLY A 163 -2.05 2.16 30.51
CA GLY A 163 -3.51 2.16 30.38
C GLY A 163 -4.08 3.38 29.65
N GLU A 164 -3.30 4.00 28.76
CA GLU A 164 -3.63 5.27 28.10
C GLU A 164 -3.95 5.09 26.60
N ALA A 165 -3.94 3.84 26.12
CA ALA A 165 -4.23 3.46 24.74
C ALA A 165 -5.66 2.96 24.57
N TYR A 166 -6.33 3.46 23.54
CA TYR A 166 -7.69 3.10 23.14
C TYR A 166 -7.70 2.48 21.74
N ALA A 167 -8.54 1.47 21.51
CA ALA A 167 -8.70 0.85 20.20
C ALA A 167 -9.91 1.42 19.46
N HIS A 168 -9.67 1.96 18.26
CA HIS A 168 -10.72 2.38 17.34
C HIS A 168 -10.94 1.31 16.27
N SER A 169 -12.16 0.77 16.17
CA SER A 169 -12.48 -0.19 15.12
C SER A 169 -12.53 0.49 13.76
N PHE A 170 -11.67 0.06 12.83
CA PHE A 170 -11.58 0.60 11.47
C PHE A 170 -12.95 0.61 10.75
N THR A 171 -13.79 -0.40 11.00
CA THR A 171 -15.16 -0.50 10.45
C THR A 171 -16.03 0.74 10.72
N LEU A 172 -15.82 1.47 11.82
CA LEU A 172 -16.62 2.65 12.19
C LEU A 172 -16.29 3.88 11.33
N SER A 173 -15.09 3.87 10.75
CA SER A 173 -14.52 4.98 9.98
C SER A 173 -14.21 4.62 8.52
N CYS A 174 -14.38 3.36 8.15
CA CYS A 174 -14.14 2.90 6.78
C CYS A 174 -15.18 3.53 5.85
N VAL A 175 -14.71 4.02 4.70
CA VAL A 175 -15.58 4.60 3.67
C VAL A 175 -15.73 3.57 2.55
N GLN A 176 -16.93 3.04 2.40
CA GLN A 176 -17.26 2.02 1.39
C GLN A 176 -18.69 2.19 0.90
N ASN A 177 -18.93 1.83 -0.37
CA ASN A 177 -20.24 1.99 -1.00
C ASN A 177 -21.20 0.83 -0.73
N ASP A 178 -20.67 -0.38 -0.48
CA ASP A 178 -21.46 -1.52 -0.03
C ASP A 178 -21.29 -1.70 1.48
N GLU A 179 -22.33 -1.38 2.25
CA GLU A 179 -22.35 -1.54 3.71
C GLU A 179 -22.23 -3.00 4.16
N ASN A 180 -22.51 -3.97 3.28
CA ASN A 180 -22.40 -5.40 3.60
C ASN A 180 -21.03 -5.99 3.24
N ALA A 181 -20.17 -5.22 2.58
CA ALA A 181 -18.82 -5.65 2.25
C ALA A 181 -17.88 -5.57 3.46
N GLU A 182 -16.89 -6.44 3.47
CA GLU A 182 -15.78 -6.36 4.42
C GLU A 182 -14.95 -5.08 4.15
N PRO A 183 -14.44 -4.39 5.19
CA PRO A 183 -13.64 -3.19 5.03
C PRO A 183 -12.41 -3.42 4.15
N TYR A 184 -12.26 -2.59 3.10
CA TYR A 184 -11.13 -2.70 2.20
C TYR A 184 -9.85 -2.11 2.84
N TRP A 185 -8.89 -2.99 3.10
CA TRP A 185 -7.55 -2.62 3.56
C TRP A 185 -6.51 -3.58 2.98
N ARG A 186 -5.47 -3.06 2.34
CA ARG A 186 -4.37 -3.84 1.78
C ARG A 186 -3.02 -3.24 2.16
N ASP A 187 -2.11 -4.05 2.68
CA ASP A 187 -0.72 -3.67 3.01
C ASP A 187 0.20 -3.67 1.79
N VAL A 188 -0.12 -4.51 0.80
CA VAL A 188 0.63 -4.68 -0.43
C VAL A 188 2.11 -5.08 -0.18
N GLY A 189 2.36 -5.79 0.93
CA GLY A 189 3.71 -6.13 1.40
C GLY A 189 4.43 -7.20 0.56
N THR A 190 3.71 -7.94 -0.28
CA THR A 190 4.27 -8.98 -1.16
C THR A 190 3.94 -8.73 -2.63
N LEU A 191 4.73 -9.31 -3.54
CA LEU A 191 4.47 -9.22 -4.98
C LEU A 191 3.08 -9.76 -5.35
N GLU A 192 2.62 -10.83 -4.70
CA GLU A 192 1.29 -11.39 -4.98
C GLU A 192 0.18 -10.47 -4.48
N ALA A 193 0.32 -9.91 -3.28
CA ALA A 193 -0.63 -8.92 -2.77
C ALA A 193 -0.72 -7.69 -3.70
N TYR A 194 0.41 -7.21 -4.21
CA TYR A 194 0.48 -6.12 -5.19
C TYR A 194 -0.23 -6.45 -6.50
N TRP A 195 0.07 -7.62 -7.07
CA TRP A 195 -0.55 -8.08 -8.30
C TRP A 195 -2.06 -8.26 -8.13
N ARG A 196 -2.49 -8.93 -7.05
CA ARG A 196 -3.89 -9.21 -6.76
C ARG A 196 -4.69 -7.93 -6.52
N ALA A 197 -4.17 -7.00 -5.74
CA ALA A 197 -4.84 -5.72 -5.47
C ALA A 197 -5.06 -4.89 -6.74
N ASN A 198 -4.14 -4.94 -7.71
CA ASN A 198 -4.35 -4.30 -9.01
C ASN A 198 -5.41 -5.01 -9.84
N LEU A 199 -5.36 -6.35 -9.94
CA LEU A 199 -6.32 -7.10 -10.76
C LEU A 199 -7.75 -7.10 -10.21
N ASP A 200 -7.93 -6.93 -8.89
CA ASP A 200 -9.24 -6.71 -8.27
C ASP A 200 -10.00 -5.58 -8.96
N LEU A 201 -9.33 -4.46 -9.27
CA LEU A 201 -9.91 -3.32 -9.98
C LEU A 201 -10.36 -3.63 -11.42
N ALA A 202 -9.81 -4.68 -12.03
CA ALA A 202 -10.17 -5.11 -13.38
C ALA A 202 -11.33 -6.12 -13.38
N SER A 203 -11.73 -6.62 -12.22
CA SER A 203 -12.86 -7.54 -12.07
C SER A 203 -14.20 -6.84 -12.36
N VAL A 204 -15.26 -7.63 -12.49
CA VAL A 204 -16.61 -7.10 -12.77
C VAL A 204 -17.15 -6.29 -11.59
N THR A 205 -16.85 -6.74 -10.37
CA THR A 205 -17.27 -6.11 -9.12
C THR A 205 -16.04 -6.01 -8.21
N PRO A 206 -15.22 -4.96 -8.37
CA PRO A 206 -14.05 -4.76 -7.52
C PRO A 206 -14.42 -4.61 -6.05
N GLU A 207 -13.57 -5.11 -5.15
CA GLU A 207 -13.73 -4.88 -3.71
C GLU A 207 -13.46 -3.41 -3.36
N LEU A 208 -12.54 -2.74 -4.09
CA LEU A 208 -12.29 -1.30 -3.96
C LEU A 208 -13.00 -0.50 -5.05
N ASP A 209 -13.98 0.31 -4.66
CA ASP A 209 -14.67 1.21 -5.57
C ASP A 209 -13.86 2.49 -5.85
N MET A 210 -13.23 2.56 -7.02
CA MET A 210 -12.50 3.73 -7.51
C MET A 210 -13.38 4.71 -8.31
N TYR A 211 -14.65 4.40 -8.54
CA TYR A 211 -15.64 5.24 -9.24
C TYR A 211 -16.55 6.01 -8.27
N ASP A 212 -16.35 5.85 -6.97
CA ASP A 212 -16.96 6.64 -5.92
C ASP A 212 -16.60 8.14 -6.05
N HIS A 213 -17.64 8.97 -6.22
CA HIS A 213 -17.51 10.42 -6.32
C HIS A 213 -17.60 11.14 -4.98
N GLU A 214 -18.11 10.49 -3.94
CA GLU A 214 -18.23 11.05 -2.58
C GLU A 214 -16.89 10.98 -1.85
N TRP A 215 -16.07 9.97 -2.15
CA TRP A 215 -14.69 9.83 -1.62
C TRP A 215 -13.63 9.69 -2.73
N PRO A 216 -13.33 10.77 -3.47
CA PRO A 216 -12.43 10.73 -4.61
C PRO A 216 -10.96 10.58 -4.19
N ILE A 217 -10.21 9.74 -4.91
CA ILE A 217 -8.75 9.61 -4.71
C ILE A 217 -8.00 10.61 -5.60
N ARG A 218 -7.32 11.57 -4.96
CA ARG A 218 -6.51 12.56 -5.67
C ARG A 218 -5.16 11.96 -6.09
N THR A 219 -4.77 12.22 -7.33
CA THR A 219 -3.43 11.90 -7.84
C THR A 219 -2.95 12.94 -8.85
N HIS A 220 -1.71 12.81 -9.33
CA HIS A 220 -1.19 13.61 -10.43
C HIS A 220 -1.86 13.19 -11.76
N MET A 221 -2.70 14.07 -12.30
CA MET A 221 -3.38 13.86 -13.58
C MET A 221 -2.52 14.37 -14.73
N GLU A 222 -1.80 13.47 -15.39
CA GLU A 222 -1.01 13.81 -16.57
C GLU A 222 -1.93 13.97 -17.81
N PRO A 223 -1.78 15.03 -18.63
CA PRO A 223 -2.58 15.21 -19.84
C PRO A 223 -2.15 14.20 -20.91
N LEU A 224 -2.87 13.08 -20.98
CA LEU A 224 -2.56 11.98 -21.89
C LEU A 224 -3.57 11.90 -23.04
N PRO A 225 -3.14 11.47 -24.24
CA PRO A 225 -4.07 11.09 -25.30
C PRO A 225 -5.02 9.96 -24.84
N PRO A 226 -6.19 9.80 -25.46
CA PRO A 226 -7.05 8.64 -25.23
C PRO A 226 -6.31 7.32 -25.51
N ALA A 227 -6.75 6.24 -24.85
CA ALA A 227 -6.31 4.90 -25.20
C ALA A 227 -6.69 4.59 -26.66
N LYS A 228 -5.73 4.09 -27.44
CA LYS A 228 -5.89 3.84 -28.88
C LYS A 228 -5.83 2.35 -29.19
N PHE A 229 -6.91 1.84 -29.77
CA PHE A 229 -6.99 0.48 -30.31
C PHE A 229 -6.90 0.53 -31.83
N VAL A 230 -6.00 -0.26 -32.42
CA VAL A 230 -5.82 -0.35 -33.87
C VAL A 230 -5.77 -1.80 -34.34
N GLN A 231 -6.04 -2.00 -35.63
CA GLN A 231 -5.86 -3.30 -36.27
C GLN A 231 -4.39 -3.77 -36.18
N ASP A 232 -4.18 -5.08 -36.13
CA ASP A 232 -2.83 -5.62 -36.27
C ASP A 232 -2.31 -5.54 -37.71
N ARG A 233 -1.10 -6.07 -37.94
CA ARG A 233 -0.48 -6.15 -39.26
C ARG A 233 -1.27 -6.97 -40.28
N SER A 234 -2.15 -7.88 -39.84
CA SER A 234 -3.03 -8.66 -40.72
C SER A 234 -4.38 -7.98 -40.97
N GLY A 235 -4.63 -6.81 -40.39
CA GLY A 235 -5.92 -6.14 -40.44
C GLY A 235 -6.96 -6.74 -39.49
N SER A 236 -6.53 -7.57 -38.53
CA SER A 236 -7.43 -8.18 -37.55
C SER A 236 -7.66 -7.27 -36.34
N HIS A 237 -8.78 -7.51 -35.66
CA HIS A 237 -9.21 -6.78 -34.47
C HIS A 237 -8.54 -7.36 -33.21
N GLY A 238 -8.42 -6.53 -32.16
CA GLY A 238 -8.04 -6.97 -30.83
C GLY A 238 -9.25 -7.39 -30.00
N MET A 239 -9.01 -8.07 -28.88
CA MET A 239 -10.04 -8.45 -27.91
C MET A 239 -9.62 -8.02 -26.51
N THR A 240 -10.54 -7.42 -25.76
CA THR A 240 -10.33 -6.99 -24.37
C THR A 240 -11.43 -7.56 -23.48
N MET A 241 -11.08 -8.13 -22.34
CA MET A 241 -12.03 -8.68 -21.37
C MET A 241 -11.56 -8.36 -19.95
N ASN A 242 -12.45 -7.81 -19.11
CA ASN A 242 -12.17 -7.49 -17.69
C ASN A 242 -10.80 -6.82 -17.52
N SER A 243 -10.57 -5.71 -18.20
CA SER A 243 -9.23 -5.09 -18.26
C SER A 243 -9.33 -3.58 -18.19
N LEU A 244 -8.37 -2.97 -17.51
CA LEU A 244 -8.22 -1.52 -17.41
C LEU A 244 -7.12 -1.05 -18.36
N VAL A 245 -7.42 -0.06 -19.20
CA VAL A 245 -6.47 0.53 -20.15
C VAL A 245 -6.40 2.03 -19.94
N SER A 246 -5.27 2.49 -19.41
CA SER A 246 -5.02 3.90 -19.11
C SER A 246 -4.77 4.75 -20.36
N GLY A 247 -4.77 6.08 -20.18
CA GLY A 247 -4.44 7.04 -21.23
C GLY A 247 -3.04 6.85 -21.83
N GLY A 248 -2.88 7.23 -23.10
CA GLY A 248 -1.63 7.11 -23.85
C GLY A 248 -1.30 5.71 -24.35
N CYS A 249 -2.08 4.69 -23.99
CA CYS A 249 -1.87 3.32 -24.44
C CYS A 249 -2.15 3.16 -25.95
N ILE A 250 -1.37 2.31 -26.61
CA ILE A 250 -1.61 1.89 -28.00
C ILE A 250 -1.58 0.37 -28.08
N ILE A 251 -2.71 -0.24 -28.44
CA ILE A 251 -2.89 -1.70 -28.51
C ILE A 251 -3.22 -2.09 -29.96
N SER A 252 -2.39 -2.94 -30.56
CA SER A 252 -2.49 -3.29 -31.99
C SER A 252 -2.93 -4.76 -32.16
N GLY A 253 -4.21 -5.01 -32.45
CA GLY A 253 -4.81 -6.34 -32.73
C GLY A 253 -4.25 -7.49 -31.88
N THR A 254 -4.48 -7.41 -30.58
CA THR A 254 -3.96 -8.32 -29.55
C THR A 254 -5.08 -8.69 -28.57
N VAL A 255 -4.93 -9.83 -27.90
CA VAL A 255 -5.83 -10.27 -26.82
C VAL A 255 -5.30 -9.81 -25.45
N VAL A 256 -6.13 -9.11 -24.68
CA VAL A 256 -5.84 -8.63 -23.32
C VAL A 256 -6.98 -9.06 -22.38
N VAL A 257 -6.67 -9.83 -21.34
CA VAL A 257 -7.66 -10.44 -20.43
C VAL A 257 -7.21 -10.26 -18.98
N ASN A 258 -8.13 -9.87 -18.09
CA ASN A 258 -7.87 -9.73 -16.65
C ASN A 258 -6.61 -8.90 -16.35
N SER A 259 -6.43 -7.77 -17.04
CA SER A 259 -5.15 -7.05 -17.03
C SER A 259 -5.32 -5.57 -16.73
N VAL A 260 -4.30 -5.00 -16.08
CA VAL A 260 -4.21 -3.56 -15.81
C VAL A 260 -3.03 -2.98 -16.56
N LEU A 261 -3.33 -2.06 -17.49
CA LEU A 261 -2.34 -1.34 -18.30
C LEU A 261 -2.28 0.10 -17.81
N PHE A 262 -1.14 0.46 -17.22
CA PHE A 262 -0.82 1.82 -16.79
C PHE A 262 -0.54 2.74 -17.98
N PRO A 263 -0.37 4.05 -17.77
CA PRO A 263 -0.17 5.01 -18.84
C PRO A 263 0.95 4.67 -19.83
N ARG A 264 0.74 5.02 -21.10
CA ARG A 264 1.73 4.90 -22.20
C ARG A 264 2.22 3.48 -22.52
N VAL A 265 1.48 2.45 -22.11
CA VAL A 265 1.81 1.07 -22.50
C VAL A 265 1.58 0.88 -24.00
N ARG A 266 2.57 0.32 -24.69
CA ARG A 266 2.49 -0.03 -26.11
C ARG A 266 2.49 -1.54 -26.28
N VAL A 267 1.44 -2.06 -26.90
CA VAL A 267 1.30 -3.49 -27.20
C VAL A 267 1.26 -3.68 -28.72
N ASN A 268 2.29 -4.33 -29.26
CA ASN A 268 2.38 -4.63 -30.68
C ASN A 268 1.50 -5.85 -31.06
N SER A 269 1.47 -6.17 -32.36
CA SER A 269 0.62 -7.22 -32.93
C SER A 269 0.89 -8.62 -32.39
N PHE A 270 -0.19 -9.42 -32.39
CA PHE A 270 -0.17 -10.87 -32.16
C PHE A 270 0.19 -11.29 -30.74
N CYS A 271 -0.01 -10.42 -29.76
CA CYS A 271 0.26 -10.75 -28.37
C CYS A 271 -0.94 -11.43 -27.69
N ASN A 272 -0.65 -12.12 -26.59
CA ASN A 272 -1.65 -12.61 -25.65
C ASN A 272 -1.20 -12.18 -24.24
N ILE A 273 -2.03 -11.40 -23.57
CA ILE A 273 -1.76 -10.85 -22.24
C ILE A 273 -2.90 -11.29 -21.33
N ASP A 274 -2.58 -12.07 -20.30
CA ASP A 274 -3.55 -12.66 -19.37
C ASP A 274 -3.10 -12.43 -17.92
N SER A 275 -3.96 -11.83 -17.11
CA SER A 275 -3.73 -11.71 -15.67
C SER A 275 -2.41 -10.99 -15.38
N ALA A 276 -2.18 -9.87 -16.07
CA ALA A 276 -0.91 -9.12 -16.06
C ALA A 276 -1.09 -7.66 -15.66
N VAL A 277 -0.12 -7.14 -14.89
CA VAL A 277 0.00 -5.71 -14.54
C VAL A 277 1.17 -5.12 -15.31
N LEU A 278 0.89 -4.20 -16.24
CA LEU A 278 1.89 -3.54 -17.06
C LEU A 278 2.07 -2.09 -16.58
N LEU A 279 3.21 -1.80 -15.95
CA LEU A 279 3.54 -0.49 -15.40
C LEU A 279 3.79 0.57 -16.49
N PRO A 280 3.89 1.88 -16.13
CA PRO A 280 4.00 2.93 -17.12
C PRO A 280 5.16 2.73 -18.11
N ASP A 281 4.95 3.18 -19.35
CA ASP A 281 5.95 3.19 -20.42
C ASP A 281 6.42 1.82 -20.91
N VAL A 282 5.74 0.72 -20.53
CA VAL A 282 6.09 -0.63 -20.99
C VAL A 282 5.83 -0.78 -22.49
N VAL A 283 6.76 -1.42 -23.20
CA VAL A 283 6.65 -1.76 -24.62
C VAL A 283 6.70 -3.27 -24.79
N ILE A 284 5.62 -3.85 -25.30
CA ILE A 284 5.51 -5.27 -25.61
C ILE A 284 5.79 -5.50 -27.10
N GLY A 285 6.87 -6.22 -27.40
CA GLY A 285 7.22 -6.66 -28.76
C GLY A 285 6.13 -7.53 -29.40
N ARG A 286 6.25 -7.82 -30.69
CA ARG A 286 5.26 -8.66 -31.39
C ARG A 286 5.26 -10.08 -30.82
N SER A 287 4.13 -10.77 -30.98
CA SER A 287 4.02 -12.21 -30.72
C SER A 287 4.40 -12.65 -29.29
N CYS A 288 4.27 -11.76 -28.31
CA CYS A 288 4.56 -12.08 -26.91
C CYS A 288 3.38 -12.78 -26.25
N ARG A 289 3.66 -13.68 -25.30
CA ARG A 289 2.65 -14.30 -24.45
C ARG A 289 3.01 -14.10 -23.00
N LEU A 290 2.19 -13.35 -22.27
CA LEU A 290 2.46 -12.92 -20.90
C LEU A 290 1.31 -13.37 -20.02
N ARG A 291 1.64 -14.14 -18.97
CA ARG A 291 0.65 -14.66 -18.02
C ARG A 291 1.12 -14.49 -16.58
N ARG A 292 0.22 -14.08 -15.68
CA ARG A 292 0.48 -13.98 -14.22
C ARG A 292 1.79 -13.23 -13.91
N CYS A 293 1.91 -12.01 -14.42
CA CYS A 293 3.16 -11.25 -14.31
C CYS A 293 2.95 -9.77 -14.01
N VAL A 294 3.95 -9.17 -13.38
CA VAL A 294 4.13 -7.74 -13.22
C VAL A 294 5.31 -7.31 -14.09
N ILE A 295 5.06 -6.42 -15.05
CA ILE A 295 6.10 -5.87 -15.91
C ILE A 295 6.44 -4.46 -15.45
N ASP A 296 7.65 -4.30 -14.94
CA ASP A 296 8.12 -3.06 -14.33
C ASP A 296 8.27 -1.92 -15.33
N ARG A 297 8.32 -0.68 -14.82
CA ARG A 297 8.34 0.56 -15.56
C ARG A 297 9.35 0.55 -16.71
N ALA A 298 8.89 1.00 -17.87
CA ALA A 298 9.71 1.17 -19.07
C ALA A 298 10.46 -0.10 -19.53
N CYS A 299 9.96 -1.29 -19.17
CA CYS A 299 10.46 -2.53 -19.74
C CYS A 299 10.12 -2.62 -21.23
N VAL A 300 11.11 -3.03 -22.03
CA VAL A 300 10.93 -3.34 -23.45
C VAL A 300 11.02 -4.85 -23.60
N ILE A 301 9.86 -5.50 -23.68
CA ILE A 301 9.75 -6.95 -23.85
C ILE A 301 10.07 -7.28 -25.32
N PRO A 302 11.10 -8.09 -25.59
CA PRO A 302 11.50 -8.42 -26.96
C PRO A 302 10.46 -9.28 -27.67
N GLU A 303 10.48 -9.23 -29.01
CA GLU A 303 9.56 -9.99 -29.86
C GLU A 303 9.64 -11.50 -29.57
N GLY A 304 8.47 -12.14 -29.47
CA GLY A 304 8.32 -13.57 -29.21
C GLY A 304 8.55 -14.01 -27.77
N MET A 305 8.76 -13.10 -26.81
CA MET A 305 8.98 -13.48 -25.42
C MET A 305 7.74 -14.12 -24.79
N VAL A 306 7.97 -15.23 -24.07
CA VAL A 306 6.95 -16.00 -23.36
C VAL A 306 7.25 -16.00 -21.87
N ILE A 307 6.28 -15.61 -21.05
CA ILE A 307 6.34 -15.49 -19.60
C ILE A 307 5.07 -16.08 -18.99
N GLY A 308 5.20 -16.89 -17.94
CA GLY A 308 4.07 -17.51 -17.23
C GLY A 308 3.59 -18.84 -17.81
N GLU A 309 4.36 -19.45 -18.71
CA GLU A 309 4.08 -20.78 -19.29
C GLU A 309 5.06 -21.86 -18.82
N ASN A 310 6.32 -21.51 -18.55
CA ASN A 310 7.34 -22.43 -18.06
C ASN A 310 7.99 -21.85 -16.81
N LEU A 311 7.60 -22.40 -15.66
CA LEU A 311 7.98 -21.88 -14.34
C LEU A 311 9.49 -21.99 -14.08
N ASP A 312 10.16 -23.02 -14.60
CA ASP A 312 11.60 -23.21 -14.42
C ASP A 312 12.38 -22.17 -15.23
N GLU A 313 12.00 -21.96 -16.49
CA GLU A 313 12.59 -20.91 -17.33
C GLU A 313 12.26 -19.51 -16.81
N ASP A 314 11.07 -19.28 -16.28
CA ASP A 314 10.70 -18.01 -15.66
C ASP A 314 11.56 -17.73 -14.42
N SER A 315 11.74 -18.71 -13.54
CA SER A 315 12.59 -18.59 -12.34
C SER A 315 14.07 -18.39 -12.67
N ARG A 316 14.53 -18.95 -13.80
CA ARG A 316 15.90 -18.76 -14.28
C ARG A 316 16.13 -17.35 -14.83
N ARG A 317 15.11 -16.77 -15.48
CA ARG A 317 15.20 -15.49 -16.22
C ARG A 317 14.85 -14.28 -15.37
N PHE A 318 13.91 -14.43 -14.45
CA PHE A 318 13.24 -13.35 -13.72
C PHE A 318 13.04 -13.70 -12.26
N TYR A 319 12.58 -12.75 -11.46
CA TYR A 319 12.08 -13.08 -10.13
C TYR A 319 10.71 -13.75 -10.25
N ARG A 320 10.51 -14.85 -9.52
CA ARG A 320 9.24 -15.56 -9.43
C ARG A 320 8.90 -15.77 -7.95
N SER A 321 7.70 -15.38 -7.53
CA SER A 321 7.20 -15.66 -6.19
C SER A 321 6.85 -17.15 -6.01
N GLU A 322 6.67 -17.59 -4.77
CA GLU A 322 6.26 -18.98 -4.47
C GLU A 322 4.91 -19.32 -5.13
N GLU A 323 3.96 -18.38 -5.13
CA GLU A 323 2.64 -18.47 -5.77
C GLU A 323 2.69 -18.33 -7.31
N GLY A 324 3.89 -18.15 -7.87
CA GLY A 324 4.14 -18.21 -9.31
C GLY A 324 3.87 -16.92 -10.06
N ILE A 325 3.89 -15.76 -9.42
CA ILE A 325 3.90 -14.47 -10.11
C ILE A 325 5.30 -14.12 -10.55
N VAL A 326 5.44 -13.70 -11.80
CA VAL A 326 6.72 -13.29 -12.37
C VAL A 326 6.85 -11.76 -12.33
N LEU A 327 7.95 -11.25 -11.76
CA LEU A 327 8.35 -9.85 -11.85
C LEU A 327 9.46 -9.68 -12.89
N VAL A 328 9.23 -8.81 -13.87
CA VAL A 328 10.20 -8.51 -14.93
C VAL A 328 10.68 -7.08 -14.78
N THR A 329 12.00 -6.90 -14.68
CA THR A 329 12.62 -5.57 -14.63
C THR A 329 13.58 -5.34 -15.80
N ARG A 330 13.90 -4.07 -16.07
CA ARG A 330 14.87 -3.69 -17.11
C ARG A 330 16.23 -4.33 -16.90
N ALA A 331 16.67 -4.44 -15.65
CA ALA A 331 17.95 -5.06 -15.30
C ALA A 331 17.96 -6.56 -15.63
N MET A 332 16.85 -7.27 -15.40
CA MET A 332 16.72 -8.69 -15.77
C MET A 332 16.76 -8.86 -17.29
N LEU A 333 16.01 -8.04 -18.03
CA LEU A 333 16.02 -8.06 -19.50
C LEU A 333 17.40 -7.76 -20.09
N ALA A 334 18.13 -6.79 -19.52
CA ALA A 334 19.48 -6.46 -19.94
C ALA A 334 20.46 -7.63 -19.75
N LYS A 335 20.35 -8.36 -18.63
CA LYS A 335 21.16 -9.56 -18.38
C LYS A 335 20.89 -10.66 -19.41
N LEU A 336 19.62 -10.87 -19.79
CA LEU A 336 19.26 -11.84 -20.82
C LEU A 336 19.81 -11.47 -22.20
N ALA A 337 19.76 -10.19 -22.56
CA ALA A 337 20.32 -9.70 -23.81
C ALA A 337 21.85 -9.90 -23.88
N ALA A 338 22.55 -9.69 -22.76
CA ALA A 338 24.00 -9.89 -22.67
C ALA A 338 24.40 -11.37 -22.70
N ALA A 339 23.57 -12.28 -22.17
CA ALA A 339 23.84 -13.71 -22.17
C ALA A 339 23.57 -14.40 -23.53
N GLY A 340 22.84 -13.72 -24.43
CA GLY A 340 22.57 -14.19 -25.79
C GLY A 340 23.54 -13.66 -26.85
N GLN A 341 24.53 -12.84 -26.48
CA GLN A 341 25.66 -12.39 -27.32
C GLN A 341 26.88 -13.28 -27.12
#